data_AF-A0ABC8TME5-F1
#
_entry.id   AF-A0ABC8TME5-F1
#
_cell.length_a   1.000
_cell.length_b   1.000
_cell.length_c   1.000
_cell.angle_alpha   90.00
_cell.angle_beta   90.00
_cell.angle_gamma   90.00
#
_symmetry.space_group_name_H-M   'P 1'
#
loop_
_entity.id
_entity.type
_entity.pdbx_description
1 polymer ?
#
loop_
_entity_poly.entity_id
_entity_poly.type
_entity_poly.pdbx_seq_one_letter_code
_entity_poly.pdbx_strand_id
1 'polypeptide(L)'
;MKDLIPILLQYIKSRQKPAGHVLFIAHNARCFDAPFLINEFGRCSFEVPTNWLFMDTLPLAREVMKSRGSKLASKTSLQALREHYEISLVGSAHRAMSDVISLSLILQRLTFDLKLPVSGLVKRSLTASDLIKLKKKN
;
A
#
# COMPACT_ATOMS: atom_id res chain seq x y z
N MET A 1 -8.53 -16.17 9.47
CA MET A 1 -7.87 -16.02 8.16
C MET A 1 -8.15 -17.16 7.19
N LYS A 2 -8.27 -18.43 7.64
CA LYS A 2 -8.55 -19.58 6.76
C LYS A 2 -9.75 -19.38 5.82
N ASP A 3 -10.85 -18.81 6.32
CA ASP A 3 -12.02 -18.52 5.48
C ASP A 3 -11.88 -17.18 4.72
N LEU A 4 -11.03 -16.27 5.19
CA LEU A 4 -10.88 -14.94 4.63
C LEU A 4 -10.02 -14.92 3.37
N ILE A 5 -8.97 -15.74 3.28
CA ILE A 5 -8.12 -15.80 2.07
C ILE A 5 -8.93 -16.23 0.84
N PRO A 6 -9.75 -17.30 0.87
CA PRO A 6 -10.67 -17.63 -0.22
C PRO A 6 -11.63 -16.50 -0.59
N ILE A 7 -12.23 -15.84 0.41
CA ILE A 7 -13.14 -14.70 0.20
C ILE A 7 -12.42 -13.53 -0.49
N LEU A 8 -11.20 -13.22 -0.06
CA LEU A 8 -10.37 -12.16 -0.66
C LEU A 8 -10.04 -12.49 -2.13
N LEU A 9 -9.63 -13.74 -2.40
CA LEU A 9 -9.35 -14.21 -3.75
C LEU A 9 -10.59 -14.09 -4.65
N GLN A 10 -11.76 -14.53 -4.18
CA GLN A 10 -13.02 -14.41 -4.91
C GLN A 10 -13.40 -12.95 -5.15
N TYR A 11 -13.29 -12.11 -4.12
CA TYR A 11 -13.57 -10.68 -4.20
C TYR A 11 -12.74 -9.99 -5.27
N ILE A 12 -11.43 -10.27 -5.31
CA ILE A 12 -10.51 -9.70 -6.30
C ILE A 12 -10.77 -10.28 -7.68
N LYS A 13 -10.98 -11.60 -7.79
CA LYS A 13 -11.28 -12.25 -9.08
C LYS A 13 -12.50 -11.65 -9.77
N SER A 14 -13.52 -11.26 -9.00
CA SER A 14 -14.74 -10.62 -9.53
C SER A 14 -14.55 -9.16 -9.99
N ARG A 15 -13.42 -8.50 -9.66
CA ARG A 15 -13.16 -7.08 -9.95
C ARG A 15 -11.91 -6.84 -10.80
N GLN A 16 -11.01 -7.81 -10.87
CA GLN A 16 -9.78 -7.68 -11.63
C GLN A 16 -10.07 -7.56 -13.14
N LYS A 17 -9.31 -6.70 -13.81
CA LYS A 17 -9.39 -6.57 -15.27
C LYS A 17 -8.63 -7.71 -15.94
N PRO A 18 -9.08 -8.21 -17.11
CA PRO A 18 -8.33 -9.19 -17.88
C PRO A 18 -6.90 -8.71 -18.16
N ALA A 19 -5.91 -9.59 -17.97
CA ALA A 19 -4.48 -9.29 -18.11
C ALA A 19 -3.96 -8.12 -17.23
N GLY A 20 -4.72 -7.69 -16.22
CA GLY A 20 -4.35 -6.61 -15.32
C GLY A 20 -3.49 -7.06 -14.13
N HIS A 21 -2.77 -6.11 -13.56
CA HIS A 21 -2.16 -6.25 -12.24
C HIS A 21 -3.15 -5.86 -11.15
N VAL A 22 -3.09 -6.54 -10.01
CA VAL A 22 -3.80 -6.14 -8.79
C VAL A 22 -2.79 -5.43 -7.90
N LEU A 23 -3.09 -4.21 -7.49
CA LEU A 23 -2.17 -3.40 -6.69
C LEU A 23 -2.71 -3.23 -5.27
N PHE A 24 -2.00 -3.80 -4.31
CA PHE A 24 -2.22 -3.57 -2.88
C PHE A 24 -1.38 -2.39 -2.41
N ILE A 25 -2.03 -1.40 -1.82
CA ILE A 25 -1.39 -0.15 -1.41
C ILE A 25 -1.58 0.00 0.09
N ALA A 26 -0.47 0.14 0.80
CA ALA A 26 -0.48 0.47 2.24
C ALA A 26 0.57 1.53 2.56
N HIS A 27 0.45 2.14 3.73
CA HIS A 27 1.42 3.10 4.24
C HIS A 27 2.41 2.39 5.15
N ASN A 28 3.69 2.39 4.80
CA ASN A 28 4.71 1.53 5.43
C ASN A 28 4.48 0.03 5.17
N ALA A 29 3.92 -0.29 4.00
CA ALA A 29 3.47 -1.63 3.61
C ALA A 29 4.57 -2.70 3.75
N ARG A 30 5.83 -2.34 3.46
CA ARG A 30 6.96 -3.27 3.47
C ARG A 30 7.31 -3.76 4.87
N CYS A 31 6.99 -2.98 5.89
CA CYS A 31 7.28 -3.33 7.28
C CYS A 31 6.22 -4.25 7.88
N PHE A 32 4.95 -4.12 7.49
CA PHE A 32 3.87 -4.86 8.14
C PHE A 32 2.84 -5.45 7.19
N ASP A 33 2.01 -4.64 6.51
CA ASP A 33 0.83 -5.13 5.78
C ASP A 33 1.16 -6.19 4.73
N ALA A 34 2.20 -5.96 3.93
CA ALA A 34 2.58 -6.88 2.87
C ALA A 34 3.18 -8.19 3.44
N PRO A 35 4.18 -8.16 4.35
CA PRO A 35 4.64 -9.37 5.03
C PRO A 35 3.54 -10.12 5.77
N PHE A 36 2.63 -9.43 6.46
CA PHE A 36 1.50 -10.02 7.16
C PHE A 36 0.61 -10.80 6.19
N LEU A 37 0.16 -10.16 5.10
CA LEU A 37 -0.71 -10.81 4.13
C LEU A 37 -0.02 -12.01 3.47
N ILE A 38 1.24 -11.86 3.04
CA ILE A 38 2.01 -12.96 2.43
C ILE A 38 2.14 -14.15 3.38
N ASN A 39 2.41 -13.90 4.67
CA ASN A 39 2.49 -14.96 5.67
C ASN A 39 1.14 -15.65 5.89
N GLU A 40 0.03 -14.90 5.90
CA GLU A 40 -1.31 -15.48 6.06
C GLU A 40 -1.73 -16.34 4.87
N PHE A 41 -1.33 -15.98 3.65
CA PHE A 41 -1.45 -16.86 2.48
C PHE A 41 -0.74 -18.19 2.71
N GLY A 42 0.54 -18.15 3.09
CA GLY A 42 1.34 -19.35 3.36
C GLY A 42 0.78 -20.21 4.51
N ARG A 43 0.36 -19.58 5.62
CA ARG A 43 -0.27 -20.26 6.76
C ARG A 43 -1.59 -20.95 6.41
N CYS A 44 -2.29 -20.44 5.40
CA CYS A 44 -3.54 -21.03 4.90
C CYS A 44 -3.32 -21.96 3.69
N SER A 45 -2.07 -22.28 3.35
CA SER A 45 -1.71 -23.13 2.19
C SER A 45 -2.18 -22.57 0.84
N PHE A 46 -2.23 -21.24 0.71
CA PHE A 46 -2.47 -20.55 -0.56
C PHE A 46 -1.19 -19.87 -1.05
N GLU A 47 -1.02 -19.83 -2.38
CA GLU A 47 -0.02 -18.98 -3.01
C GLU A 47 -0.59 -17.59 -3.29
N VAL A 48 0.26 -16.57 -3.13
CA VAL A 48 -0.10 -15.20 -3.55
C VAL A 48 -0.05 -15.15 -5.09
N PRO A 49 -1.11 -14.71 -5.78
CA PRO A 49 -1.10 -14.65 -7.24
C PRO A 49 0.03 -13.78 -7.79
N THR A 50 0.67 -14.24 -8.88
CA THR A 50 1.88 -13.62 -9.43
C THR A 50 1.64 -12.23 -10.02
N ASN A 51 0.40 -11.90 -10.40
CA ASN A 51 0.00 -10.58 -10.88
C ASN A 51 -0.37 -9.61 -9.75
N TRP A 52 -0.22 -10.00 -8.48
CA TRP A 52 -0.43 -9.12 -7.34
C TRP A 52 0.86 -8.38 -7.00
N LEU A 53 0.74 -7.06 -6.89
CA LEU A 53 1.80 -6.14 -6.60
C LEU A 53 1.51 -5.43 -5.28
N PHE A 54 2.57 -5.15 -4.52
CA PHE A 54 2.53 -4.46 -3.25
C PHE A 54 3.27 -3.13 -3.33
N MET A 55 2.59 -2.06 -2.96
CA MET A 55 3.12 -0.71 -2.99
C MET A 55 3.13 -0.08 -1.61
N ASP A 56 4.30 0.47 -1.28
CA ASP A 56 4.50 1.26 -0.08
C ASP A 56 4.45 2.75 -0.42
N THR A 57 3.55 3.49 0.22
CA THR A 57 3.40 4.93 0.01
C THR A 57 4.35 5.77 0.86
N LEU A 58 5.00 5.20 1.87
CA LEU A 58 5.91 5.95 2.74
C LEU A 58 7.13 6.52 1.97
N PRO A 59 7.76 5.80 1.03
CA PRO A 59 8.78 6.38 0.16
C PRO A 59 8.26 7.56 -0.69
N LEU A 60 7.02 7.49 -1.21
CA LEU A 60 6.42 8.60 -1.97
C LEU A 60 6.23 9.83 -1.09
N ALA A 61 5.70 9.62 0.13
CA ALA A 61 5.54 10.69 1.11
C ALA A 61 6.87 11.38 1.42
N ARG A 62 7.94 10.60 1.64
CA ARG A 62 9.29 11.16 1.87
C ARG A 62 9.78 11.98 0.68
N GLU A 63 9.54 11.53 -0.55
CA GLU A 63 9.91 12.25 -1.77
C GLU A 63 9.20 13.60 -1.88
N VAL A 64 7.88 13.63 -1.65
CA VAL A 64 7.09 14.87 -1.65
C VAL A 64 7.55 15.82 -0.55
N MET A 65 7.75 15.33 0.68
CA MET A 65 8.18 16.21 1.77
C MET A 65 9.58 16.78 1.51
N LYS A 66 10.47 15.98 0.90
CA LYS A 66 11.82 16.42 0.51
C LYS A 66 11.77 17.47 -0.60
N SER A 67 10.94 17.29 -1.63
CA SER A 67 10.83 18.26 -2.74
C SER A 67 10.25 19.60 -2.28
N ARG A 68 9.43 19.60 -1.22
CA ARG A 68 8.88 20.81 -0.58
C ARG A 68 9.81 21.45 0.47
N GLY A 69 11.05 20.97 0.61
CA GLY A 69 12.04 21.54 1.55
C GLY A 69 11.81 21.19 3.02
N SER A 70 10.91 20.25 3.33
CA SER A 70 10.67 19.81 4.71
C SER A 70 11.78 18.85 5.17
N LYS A 71 12.58 19.28 6.15
CA LYS A 71 13.66 18.46 6.75
C LYS A 71 13.16 17.33 7.66
N LEU A 72 11.85 17.20 7.90
CA LEU A 72 11.32 16.42 9.01
C LEU A 72 10.69 15.08 8.58
N ALA A 73 11.31 13.98 9.01
CA ALA A 73 10.77 12.62 8.87
C ALA A 73 9.42 12.42 9.60
N SER A 74 9.15 13.21 10.65
CA SER A 74 7.92 13.12 11.45
C SER A 74 6.65 13.57 10.70
N LYS A 75 6.77 14.21 9.53
CA LYS A 75 5.62 14.63 8.71
C LYS A 75 5.18 13.58 7.69
N THR A 76 5.75 12.37 7.76
CA THR A 76 5.47 11.31 6.78
C THR A 76 4.54 10.22 7.28
N SER A 77 4.07 10.30 8.53
CA SER A 77 3.04 9.37 9.02
C SER A 77 1.72 9.60 8.29
N LEU A 78 0.86 8.58 8.25
CA LEU A 78 -0.46 8.69 7.62
C LEU A 78 -1.28 9.85 8.21
N GLN A 79 -1.25 10.01 9.53
CA GLN A 79 -1.91 11.12 10.22
C GLN A 79 -1.33 12.49 9.83
N ALA A 80 -0.01 12.63 9.83
CA ALA A 80 0.63 13.90 9.48
C ALA A 80 0.37 14.28 8.02
N LEU A 81 0.33 13.30 7.11
CA LEU A 81 -0.02 13.51 5.70
C LEU A 81 -1.49 13.90 5.54
N ARG A 82 -2.39 13.28 6.30
CA ARG A 82 -3.81 13.65 6.32
C ARG A 82 -3.98 15.11 6.74
N GLU A 83 -3.33 15.51 7.83
CA GLU A 83 -3.35 16.89 8.34
C GLU A 83 -2.70 17.86 7.34
N HIS A 84 -1.58 17.47 6.72
CA HIS A 84 -0.89 18.29 5.72
C HIS A 84 -1.76 18.58 4.49
N TYR A 85 -2.53 17.59 4.02
CA TYR A 85 -3.43 17.73 2.87
C TYR A 85 -4.84 18.18 3.26
N GLU A 86 -5.07 18.55 4.52
CA GLU A 86 -6.36 19.03 5.03
C GLU A 86 -7.50 18.03 4.77
N ILE A 87 -7.20 16.73 4.83
CA ILE A 87 -8.16 15.65 4.63
C ILE A 87 -8.94 15.42 5.93
N SER A 88 -10.27 15.54 5.88
CA SER A 88 -11.12 15.25 7.03
C SER A 88 -11.00 13.78 7.46
N LEU A 89 -10.90 13.55 8.77
CA LEU A 89 -10.94 12.20 9.32
C LEU A 89 -12.38 11.67 9.26
N VAL A 90 -12.57 10.47 8.71
CA VAL A 90 -13.87 9.80 8.66
C VAL A 90 -13.84 8.59 9.61
N GLY A 91 -14.61 8.65 10.70
CA GLY A 91 -14.60 7.64 11.75
C GLY A 91 -13.48 7.86 12.77
N SER A 92 -13.18 6.82 13.57
CA SER A 92 -12.08 6.88 14.54
C SER A 92 -10.76 6.46 13.89
N ALA A 93 -9.69 7.20 14.19
CA ALA A 93 -8.33 6.83 13.81
C ALA A 93 -7.99 5.40 14.29
N HIS A 94 -7.11 4.71 13.57
CA HIS A 94 -6.68 3.32 13.84
C HIS A 94 -7.74 2.24 13.60
N ARG A 95 -8.87 2.59 12.96
CA ARG A 95 -9.75 1.59 12.34
C ARG A 95 -9.27 1.37 10.92
N ALA A 96 -9.14 0.10 10.51
CA ALA A 96 -8.67 -0.27 9.19
C ALA A 96 -9.40 0.49 8.05
N MET A 97 -10.72 0.68 8.16
CA MET A 97 -11.49 1.43 7.17
C MET A 97 -11.15 2.94 7.14
N SER A 98 -10.99 3.58 8.30
CA SER A 98 -10.60 5.00 8.38
C SER A 98 -9.22 5.22 7.77
N ASP A 99 -8.28 4.31 8.03
CA ASP A 99 -6.93 4.37 7.50
C ASP A 99 -6.94 4.15 5.97
N VAL A 100 -7.75 3.22 5.47
CA VAL A 100 -7.94 3.00 4.02
C VAL A 100 -8.54 4.23 3.33
N ILE A 101 -9.56 4.86 3.91
CA ILE A 101 -10.17 6.08 3.36
C ILE A 101 -9.12 7.19 3.30
N SER A 102 -8.41 7.43 4.40
CA SER A 102 -7.35 8.45 4.48
C SER A 102 -6.25 8.19 3.46
N LEU A 103 -5.76 6.95 3.38
CA LEU A 103 -4.71 6.55 2.45
C LEU A 103 -5.16 6.71 0.99
N SER A 104 -6.41 6.41 0.66
CA SER A 104 -6.93 6.56 -0.71
C SER A 104 -6.89 8.01 -1.21
N LEU A 105 -7.15 8.97 -0.31
CA LEU A 105 -7.10 10.40 -0.61
C LEU A 105 -5.66 10.91 -0.62
N ILE A 106 -4.83 10.49 0.34
CA ILE A 106 -3.41 10.83 0.40
C ILE A 106 -2.67 10.35 -0.84
N LEU A 107 -2.94 9.11 -1.30
CA LEU A 107 -2.32 8.57 -2.52
C LEU A 107 -2.60 9.46 -3.74
N GLN A 108 -3.84 9.96 -3.88
CA GLN A 108 -4.19 10.88 -4.97
C GLN A 108 -3.37 12.17 -4.90
N ARG A 109 -3.19 12.73 -3.69
CA ARG A 109 -2.36 13.93 -3.48
C ARG A 109 -0.88 13.68 -3.77
N LEU A 110 -0.32 12.58 -3.28
CA LEU A 110 1.07 12.19 -3.50
C LEU A 110 1.36 11.98 -4.99
N THR A 111 0.48 11.27 -5.69
CA THR A 111 0.65 11.00 -7.13
C THR A 111 0.53 12.27 -7.97
N PHE A 112 -0.39 13.18 -7.60
CA PHE A 112 -0.50 14.49 -8.22
C PHE A 112 0.77 15.33 -8.03
N ASP A 113 1.24 15.47 -6.79
CA ASP A 113 2.42 16.26 -6.43
C ASP A 113 3.69 15.75 -7.14
N LEU A 114 3.84 14.42 -7.24
CA LEU A 114 4.97 13.78 -7.91
C LEU A 114 4.81 13.71 -9.44
N LYS A 115 3.66 14.14 -9.98
CA LYS A 115 3.29 13.92 -11.40
C LYS A 115 3.48 12.45 -11.80
N LEU A 116 3.15 11.53 -10.89
CA LEU A 116 3.45 10.11 -11.02
C LEU A 116 2.34 9.40 -11.81
N PRO A 117 2.59 8.90 -13.03
CA PRO A 117 1.59 8.16 -13.80
C PRO A 117 1.36 6.77 -13.21
N VAL A 118 0.28 6.10 -13.64
CA VAL A 118 -0.06 4.73 -13.22
C VAL A 118 1.09 3.74 -13.48
N SER A 119 1.79 3.86 -14.62
CA SER A 119 2.96 3.03 -14.92
C SER A 119 4.11 3.25 -13.92
N GLY A 120 4.22 4.45 -13.35
CA GLY A 120 5.15 4.77 -12.27
C GLY A 120 4.79 4.07 -10.95
N LEU A 121 3.50 3.94 -10.64
CA LEU A 121 3.05 3.14 -9.48
C LEU A 121 3.46 1.67 -9.63
N VAL A 122 3.18 1.07 -10.78
CA VAL A 122 3.54 -0.33 -11.09
C VAL A 122 5.04 -0.55 -10.96
N LYS A 123 5.87 0.33 -11.54
CA LYS A 123 7.34 0.26 -11.46
C LYS A 123 7.89 0.38 -10.04
N ARG A 124 7.18 1.07 -9.14
CA ARG A 124 7.60 1.27 -7.74
C ARG A 124 7.03 0.20 -6.80
N SER A 125 6.32 -0.78 -7.34
CA SER A 125 5.69 -1.88 -6.60
C SER A 125 6.54 -3.14 -6.66
N LEU A 126 6.27 -4.09 -5.76
CA LEU A 126 7.03 -5.34 -5.65
C LEU A 126 6.07 -6.53 -5.69
N THR A 127 6.53 -7.65 -6.26
CA THR A 127 5.80 -8.92 -6.14
C THR A 127 5.99 -9.52 -4.73
N ALA A 128 5.16 -10.49 -4.36
CA ALA A 128 5.37 -11.25 -3.13
C ALA A 128 6.76 -11.91 -3.10
N SER A 129 7.22 -12.46 -4.23
CA SER A 129 8.55 -13.08 -4.35
C SER A 129 9.69 -12.08 -4.12
N ASP A 130 9.57 -10.85 -4.61
CA ASP A 130 10.57 -9.80 -4.38
C ASP A 130 10.66 -9.43 -2.90
N LEU A 131 9.51 -9.29 -2.23
CA LEU A 131 9.45 -8.99 -0.80
C LEU A 131 10.06 -10.11 0.05
N ILE A 132 9.80 -11.37 -0.29
CA ILE A 132 10.40 -12.53 0.41
C ILE A 132 11.92 -12.53 0.23
N LYS A 133 12.43 -12.22 -0.98
CA LYS A 133 13.88 -12.12 -1.24
C LYS A 133 14.53 -11.00 -0.45
N LEU A 134 13.88 -9.84 -0.35
CA LEU A 134 14.37 -8.70 0.43
C LEU A 134 14.49 -9.03 1.92
N LYS A 135 13.51 -9.74 2.49
CA LYS A 135 13.55 -10.15 3.90
C LYS A 135 14.69 -11.14 4.22
N LYS A 136 15.10 -11.98 3.26
CA LYS A 136 16.22 -12.92 3.44
C LYS A 136 17.61 -12.27 3.38
N LYS A 137 17.71 -11.03 2.90
CA LYS A 137 18.97 -10.28 2.77
C LYS A 137 19.26 -9.35 3.95
N ASN A 138 18.28 -9.10 4.80
CA ASN A 138 18.37 -8.26 6.01
C ASN A 138 18.40 -9.15 7.24
#